data_AF-A0A352W5D1-F1
#
_entry.id   AF-A0A352W5D1-F1
#
_cell.length_a   1.000
_cell.length_b   1.000
_cell.length_c   1.000
_cell.angle_alpha   90.00
_cell.angle_beta   90.00
_cell.angle_gamma   90.00
#
_symmetry.space_group_name_H-M   'P 1'
#
loop_
_entity.id
_entity.type
_entity.pdbx_description
1 polymer ?
#
loop_
_entity_poly.entity_id
_entity_poly.type
_entity_poly.pdbx_seq_one_letter_code
_entity_poly.pdbx_strand_id
1 'polypeptide(L)'
;MESKSKIVVLPCDCKCCMFVVEKTKWKDGDVSYNISIQDSRYDHDYNTVWGRLKRAAATLFGKPVCFNDVYIADEEKFKKLVSDLSELTADN
;
A
#
# COMPACT_ATOMS: atom_id res chain seq x y z
N MET A 1 18.04 -11.69 -9.31
CA MET A 1 18.45 -10.27 -9.34
C MET A 1 17.96 -9.65 -8.05
N GLU A 2 18.86 -9.28 -7.14
CA GLU A 2 18.48 -8.78 -5.82
C GLU A 2 18.64 -7.25 -5.78
N SER A 3 17.52 -6.53 -5.85
CA SER A 3 17.40 -5.12 -5.48
C SER A 3 17.05 -5.04 -4.00
N LYS A 4 17.64 -4.08 -3.26
CA LYS A 4 17.21 -3.81 -1.88
C LYS A 4 15.99 -2.87 -1.95
N SER A 5 14.84 -3.35 -1.49
CA SER A 5 13.64 -2.53 -1.33
C SER A 5 13.28 -2.33 0.14
N LYS A 6 12.82 -1.12 0.46
CA LYS A 6 12.21 -0.77 1.76
C LYS A 6 10.78 -0.33 1.49
N ILE A 7 9.83 -0.80 2.30
CA ILE A 7 8.41 -0.56 2.09
C ILE A 7 7.80 0.02 3.37
N VAL A 8 7.03 1.09 3.23
CA VAL A 8 6.14 1.64 4.25
C VAL A 8 4.71 1.30 3.86
N VAL A 9 3.96 0.69 4.79
CA VAL A 9 2.55 0.32 4.60
C VAL A 9 1.71 0.94 5.70
N LEU A 10 0.64 1.64 5.31
CA LEU A 10 -0.32 2.23 6.24
C LEU A 10 -1.76 1.85 5.84
N PRO A 11 -2.45 1.00 6.63
CA PRO A 11 -3.86 0.72 6.42
C PRO A 11 -4.75 1.94 6.71
N CYS A 12 -5.75 2.19 5.86
CA CYS A 12 -6.81 3.18 6.12
C CYS A 12 -7.53 2.85 7.42
N ASP A 13 -7.95 3.87 8.19
CA ASP A 13 -8.81 3.64 9.36
C ASP A 13 -10.16 3.05 8.97
N CYS A 14 -10.64 3.41 7.78
CA CYS A 14 -11.82 2.86 7.14
C CYS A 14 -11.69 1.38 6.71
N LYS A 15 -10.48 0.81 6.74
CA LYS A 15 -10.15 -0.56 6.30
C LYS A 15 -10.49 -0.87 4.84
N CYS A 16 -10.73 0.14 4.00
CA CYS A 16 -11.05 -0.05 2.58
C CYS A 16 -9.79 -0.10 1.70
N CYS A 17 -8.69 0.52 2.12
CA CYS A 17 -7.46 0.62 1.35
C CYS A 17 -6.22 0.65 2.25
N MET A 18 -5.06 0.60 1.62
CA MET A 18 -3.73 0.73 2.23
C MET A 18 -2.91 1.70 1.41
N PHE A 19 -2.23 2.62 2.07
CA PHE A 19 -1.20 3.45 1.48
C PHE A 19 0.13 2.69 1.50
N VAL A 20 0.78 2.57 0.36
CA VAL A 20 2.04 1.81 0.22
C VAL A 20 3.07 2.67 -0.50
N VAL A 21 4.23 2.85 0.13
CA VAL A 21 5.40 3.51 -0.46
C VAL A 21 6.58 2.56 -0.47
N GLU A 22 7.11 2.30 -1.66
CA GLU A 22 8.28 1.45 -1.86
C GLU A 22 9.45 2.30 -2.36
N LYS A 23 10.61 2.18 -1.70
CA LYS A 23 11.90 2.68 -2.18
C LYS A 23 12.66 1.51 -2.79
N THR A 24 13.09 1.66 -4.03
CA THR A 24 13.94 0.70 -4.73
C THR A 24 15.28 1.36 -5.04
N LYS A 25 16.38 0.74 -4.56
CA LYS A 25 17.74 1.12 -4.95
C LYS A 25 18.23 0.16 -6.04
N TRP A 26 18.48 0.71 -7.22
CA TRP A 26 18.96 -0.01 -8.40
C TRP A 26 20.48 -0.21 -8.35
N LYS A 27 21.01 -1.09 -9.21
CA LYS A 27 22.43 -1.48 -9.19
C LYS A 27 23.37 -0.37 -9.69
N ASP A 28 22.88 0.48 -10.57
CA ASP A 28 23.53 1.70 -11.08
C ASP A 28 23.57 2.83 -10.03
N GLY A 29 22.92 2.63 -8.89
CA GLY A 29 22.85 3.60 -7.80
C GLY A 29 21.61 4.48 -7.86
N ASP A 30 20.77 4.34 -8.90
CA ASP A 30 19.54 5.09 -9.01
C ASP A 30 18.55 4.69 -7.91
N VAL A 31 17.81 5.67 -7.42
CA VAL A 31 16.77 5.48 -6.41
C VAL A 31 15.45 5.89 -7.01
N SER A 32 14.49 4.99 -6.98
CA SER A 32 13.11 5.26 -7.38
C SER A 32 12.15 5.00 -6.24
N TYR A 33 11.06 5.77 -6.21
CA TYR A 33 9.98 5.60 -5.25
C TYR A 33 8.69 5.27 -5.99
N ASN A 34 7.95 4.30 -5.48
CA ASN A 34 6.61 3.96 -5.95
C ASN A 34 5.61 4.27 -4.83
N ILE A 35 4.60 5.09 -5.11
CA ILE A 35 3.55 5.48 -4.16
C ILE A 35 2.23 4.97 -4.72
N SER A 36 1.51 4.16 -3.95
CA SER A 36 0.27 3.54 -4.38
C SER A 36 -0.77 3.50 -3.26
N ILE A 37 -2.05 3.57 -3.65
CA ILE A 37 -3.18 3.23 -2.79
C ILE A 37 -3.69 1.88 -3.27
N GLN A 38 -3.56 0.88 -2.42
CA GLN A 38 -3.93 -0.50 -2.71
C GLN A 38 -5.23 -0.84 -2.00
N ASP A 39 -6.08 -1.63 -2.63
CA ASP A 39 -7.28 -2.16 -1.98
C ASP A 39 -6.85 -3.04 -0.78
N SER A 40 -7.45 -2.86 0.39
CA SER A 40 -7.18 -3.66 1.58
C SER A 40 -7.48 -5.14 1.38
N ARG A 41 -8.22 -5.49 0.33
CA ARG A 41 -8.49 -6.87 -0.10
C ARG A 41 -7.27 -7.61 -0.66
N TYR A 42 -6.13 -6.96 -0.87
CA TYR A 42 -4.94 -7.68 -1.34
C TYR A 42 -4.27 -8.55 -0.26
N ASP A 43 -4.57 -8.35 1.03
CA ASP A 43 -3.82 -8.96 2.15
C ASP A 43 -4.64 -9.92 3.06
N HIS A 44 -5.77 -10.45 2.58
CA HIS A 44 -6.67 -11.32 3.38
C HIS A 44 -7.05 -12.64 2.67
N ASP A 45 -6.08 -13.52 2.41
CA ASP A 45 -6.31 -14.88 1.86
C ASP A 45 -7.16 -14.93 0.56
N TYR A 46 -7.15 -13.85 -0.21
CA TYR A 46 -7.93 -13.71 -1.44
C TYR A 46 -7.43 -14.60 -2.59
N ASN A 47 -6.26 -15.22 -2.45
CA ASN A 47 -5.71 -16.18 -3.40
C ASN A 47 -6.36 -17.57 -3.30
N THR A 48 -7.14 -17.83 -2.25
CA THR A 48 -8.00 -19.01 -2.18
C THR A 48 -9.06 -18.98 -3.28
N VAL A 49 -9.56 -20.15 -3.68
CA VAL A 49 -10.63 -20.26 -4.69
C VAL A 49 -11.85 -19.40 -4.30
N TRP A 50 -12.16 -19.35 -3.01
CA TRP A 50 -13.27 -18.55 -2.46
C TRP A 50 -13.02 -17.04 -2.54
N GLY A 51 -11.79 -16.59 -2.24
CA GLY A 51 -11.39 -15.19 -2.39
C GLY A 51 -11.46 -14.70 -3.83
N ARG A 52 -11.04 -15.54 -4.79
CA ARG A 52 -11.15 -15.26 -6.23
C ARG A 52 -12.60 -15.13 -6.69
N LEU A 53 -13.49 -16.00 -6.19
CA LEU A 53 -14.91 -15.96 -6.51
C LEU A 53 -15.58 -14.67 -5.97
N LYS A 54 -15.29 -14.29 -4.73
CA LYS A 54 -15.77 -13.04 -4.12
C LYS A 54 -15.31 -11.80 -4.89
N ARG A 55 -14.06 -11.80 -5.37
CA ARG A 55 -13.52 -10.73 -6.22
C ARG A 55 -14.28 -10.62 -7.54
N ALA A 56 -14.45 -11.73 -8.26
CA ALA A 56 -15.18 -11.73 -9.52
C ALA A 56 -16.61 -11.20 -9.34
N ALA A 57 -17.30 -11.64 -8.28
CA ALA A 57 -18.63 -11.13 -7.95
C ALA A 57 -18.63 -9.63 -7.61
N ALA A 58 -17.63 -9.13 -6.86
CA ALA A 58 -17.52 -7.70 -6.55
C ALA A 58 -17.16 -6.84 -7.76
N THR A 59 -16.42 -7.37 -8.74
CA THR A 59 -16.13 -6.66 -10.00
C THR A 59 -17.35 -6.62 -10.93
N LEU A 60 -18.15 -7.69 -10.94
CA LEU A 60 -19.33 -7.80 -11.80
C LEU A 60 -20.57 -7.09 -11.21
N PHE A 61 -20.70 -7.07 -9.88
CA PHE A 61 -21.91 -6.60 -9.19
C PHE A 61 -21.64 -5.54 -8.11
N GLY A 62 -20.38 -5.21 -7.82
CA GLY A 62 -20.02 -4.15 -6.89
C GLY A 62 -19.92 -2.79 -7.58
N LYS A 63 -20.13 -1.71 -6.82
CA LYS A 63 -19.82 -0.36 -7.29
C LYS A 63 -18.33 -0.27 -7.65
N PRO A 64 -17.94 0.46 -8.71
CA PRO A 64 -16.53 0.71 -9.00
C PRO A 64 -15.90 1.39 -7.79
N VAL A 65 -14.92 0.73 -7.18
CA VAL A 65 -14.22 1.27 -6.03
C VAL A 65 -12.98 2.00 -6.52
N CYS A 66 -13.10 3.32 -6.64
CA CYS A 66 -11.96 4.20 -6.91
C CYS A 66 -11.33 4.59 -5.57
N PHE A 67 -10.30 3.87 -5.15
CA PHE A 67 -9.55 4.17 -3.93
C PHE A 67 -8.57 5.32 -4.22
N ASN A 68 -9.05 6.57 -4.15
CA ASN A 68 -8.25 7.74 -4.47
C ASN A 68 -7.57 8.36 -3.24
N ASP A 69 -8.00 7.99 -2.04
CA ASP A 69 -7.53 8.58 -0.79
C ASP A 69 -7.39 7.55 0.35
N VAL A 70 -6.60 7.92 1.37
CA VAL A 70 -6.42 7.17 2.61
C VAL A 70 -6.85 8.08 3.76
N TYR A 71 -7.92 7.68 4.45
CA TYR A 71 -8.40 8.40 5.62
C TYR A 71 -7.62 7.99 6.87
N ILE A 72 -7.11 9.01 7.57
CA ILE A 72 -6.37 8.89 8.83
C ILE A 72 -7.05 9.83 9.84
N ALA A 73 -7.68 9.27 10.87
CA ALA A 73 -8.38 10.05 11.89
C ALA A 73 -7.46 10.52 13.03
N ASP A 74 -6.38 9.77 13.26
CA ASP A 74 -5.47 9.97 14.39
C ASP A 74 -4.22 10.76 14.00
N GLU A 75 -3.95 11.84 14.72
CA GLU A 75 -2.80 12.72 14.51
C GLU A 75 -1.47 11.98 14.79
N GLU A 76 -1.42 11.11 15.80
CA GLU A 76 -0.20 10.35 16.11
C GLU A 76 0.14 9.37 14.97
N LYS A 77 -0.89 8.72 14.43
CA LYS A 77 -0.77 7.86 13.25
C LYS A 77 -0.25 8.63 12.03
N PHE A 78 -0.71 9.86 11.81
CA PHE A 78 -0.18 10.70 10.73
C PHE A 78 1.28 11.12 10.97
N LYS A 79 1.64 11.52 12.20
CA LYS A 79 3.03 11.85 12.57
C LYS A 79 3.97 10.67 12.34
N LYS A 80 3.53 9.47 12.70
CA LYS A 80 4.28 8.23 12.44
C LYS A 80 4.49 8.01 10.94
N LEU A 81 3.45 8.16 10.11
CA LEU A 81 3.59 8.05 8.66
C LEU A 81 4.66 9.00 8.11
N VAL A 82 4.65 10.26 8.55
CA VAL A 82 5.65 11.26 8.10
C VAL A 82 7.07 10.86 8.54
N SER A 83 7.24 10.34 9.76
CA SER A 83 8.51 9.81 10.23
C SER A 83 9.00 8.64 9.38
N ASP A 84 8.14 7.65 9.15
CA ASP A 84 8.45 6.45 8.35
C ASP A 84 8.85 6.84 6.90
N LEU A 85 8.15 7.81 6.30
CA LEU A 85 8.51 8.35 4.98
C LEU A 85 9.82 9.13 4.98
N SER A 86 10.13 9.85 6.05
CA SER A 86 11.40 10.56 6.19
C SER A 86 12.56 9.57 6.28
N GLU A 87 12.38 8.47 7.02
CA GLU A 87 13.37 7.38 7.10
C GLU A 87 13.62 6.70 5.74
N LEU A 88 12.61 6.64 4.86
CA LEU A 88 12.83 6.16 3.48
C LEU A 88 13.79 7.08 2.73
N THR A 89 13.76 8.38 2.94
CA THR A 89 14.67 9.31 2.25
C THR A 89 16.08 9.33 2.84
N ALA A 90 16.26 8.88 4.08
CA ALA A 90 17.59 8.79 4.69
C ALA A 90 18.48 7.78 3.95
N ASP A 91 19.74 8.16 3.70
CA ASP A 91 20.76 7.39 2.97
C ASP A 91 21.34 6.21 3.78
N ASN A 92 20.47 5.31 4.24
CA ASN A 92 20.86 4.02 4.85
C ASN A 92 20.64 2.86 3.88
#